data_AF-A0A1M5QK16-F1
#
_entry.id   AF-A0A1M5QK16-F1
#
_cell.length_a   1.000
_cell.length_b   1.000
_cell.length_c   1.000
_cell.angle_alpha   90.00
_cell.angle_beta   90.00
_cell.angle_gamma   90.00
#
_symmetry.space_group_name_H-M   'P 1'
#
loop_
_entity.id
_entity.type
_entity.pdbx_description
1 polymer ?
#
loop_
_entity_poly.entity_id
_entity_poly.type
_entity_poly.pdbx_seq_one_letter_code
_entity_poly.pdbx_strand_id
1 'polypeptide(L)' 'MQDNYIQKLLNIKDIIVTNITENSETIEVSIKSTNNTGICPCCKQPTTRIHDYRLQRVRHS' A
#
# COMPACT_ATOMS: atom_id res chain seq x y z
N MET A 1 8.43 -16.43 12.35
CA MET A 1 8.55 -15.48 11.22
C MET A 1 7.13 -14.99 10.93
N GLN A 2 6.82 -13.71 11.14
CA GLN A 2 5.51 -13.20 10.72
C GLN A 2 5.56 -13.01 9.21
N ASP A 3 4.92 -13.92 8.49
CA ASP A 3 4.69 -13.77 7.06
C ASP A 3 3.76 -12.58 6.83
N ASN A 4 4.22 -11.60 6.04
CA ASN A 4 3.41 -10.45 5.61
C ASN A 4 2.38 -10.89 4.55
N TYR A 5 1.41 -11.72 4.94
CA TYR A 5 0.41 -12.28 4.04
C TYR A 5 -0.42 -11.20 3.35
N ILE A 6 -0.71 -10.09 4.03
CA ILE A 6 -1.47 -8.98 3.44
C ILE A 6 -0.65 -8.27 2.34
N GLN A 7 0.67 -8.11 2.51
CA GLN A 7 1.55 -7.59 1.45
C GLN A 7 1.53 -8.50 0.22
N LYS A 8 1.58 -9.82 0.44
CA LYS A 8 1.50 -10.84 -0.63
C LYS A 8 0.13 -10.80 -1.32
N LEU A 9 -0.95 -10.75 -0.55
CA LEU A 9 -2.33 -10.73 -1.05
C LEU A 9 -2.63 -9.47 -1.89
N LEU A 10 -2.25 -8.30 -1.39
CA LEU A 10 -2.47 -7.03 -2.09
C LEU A 10 -1.41 -6.77 -3.18
N ASN A 11 -0.33 -7.54 -3.17
CA ASN A 11 0.87 -7.34 -3.97
C ASN A 11 1.42 -5.91 -3.81
N ILE A 12 1.57 -5.47 -2.56
CA ILE A 12 2.13 -4.17 -2.17
C ILE A 12 3.28 -4.44 -1.21
N LYS A 13 4.47 -3.92 -1.52
CA LYS A 13 5.67 -4.06 -0.70
C LYS A 13 5.84 -2.85 0.20
N ASP A 14 6.66 -3.00 1.24
CA ASP A 14 7.08 -1.89 2.10
C ASP A 14 5.90 -1.13 2.72
N ILE A 15 4.90 -1.87 3.20
CA ILE A 15 3.75 -1.34 3.91
C ILE A 15 3.54 -2.00 5.26
N ILE A 16 2.96 -1.24 6.19
CA ILE A 16 2.43 -1.72 7.47
C ILE A 16 0.92 -1.57 7.42
N VAL A 17 0.19 -2.62 7.79
CA VAL A 17 -1.26 -2.55 7.99
C VAL A 17 -1.51 -1.89 9.34
N THR A 18 -2.24 -0.78 9.35
CA THR A 18 -2.53 -0.01 10.56
C THR A 18 -3.92 -0.26 11.11
N ASN A 19 -4.87 -0.66 10.25
CA ASN A 19 -6.22 -1.00 10.66
C ASN A 19 -6.88 -1.92 9.62
N ILE A 20 -7.78 -2.79 10.07
CA ILE A 20 -8.66 -3.58 9.20
C ILE A 20 -10.07 -3.38 9.74
N THR A 21 -11.00 -3.01 8.89
CA THR A 21 -12.41 -2.83 9.25
C THR A 21 -13.27 -3.60 8.27
N GLU A 22 -14.17 -4.41 8.80
CA GLU A 22 -15.09 -5.21 8.02
C GLU A 22 -16.49 -4.61 8.13
N ASN A 23 -17.07 -4.29 6.99
CA ASN A 23 -18.44 -3.84 6.84
C ASN A 23 -19.25 -4.95 6.16
N SER A 24 -20.57 -4.81 6.11
CA SER A 24 -21.47 -5.81 5.52
C SER A 24 -21.16 -6.18 4.07
N GLU A 25 -20.46 -5.31 3.33
CA GLU A 25 -20.17 -5.48 1.90
C GLU A 25 -18.68 -5.44 1.55
N THR A 26 -17.83 -4.94 2.45
CA THR A 26 -16.43 -4.63 2.13
C THR A 26 -15.49 -4.87 3.30
N ILE A 27 -14.23 -5.16 2.96
CA ILE A 27 -13.12 -5.14 3.91
C ILE A 27 -12.24 -3.95 3.55
N GLU A 28 -12.13 -3.00 4.46
CA GLU A 28 -11.25 -1.85 4.35
C GLU A 28 -9.93 -2.14 5.08
N VAL A 29 -8.82 -2.05 4.35
CA VAL A 29 -7.47 -2.26 4.88
C VAL A 29 -6.73 -0.93 4.84
N SER A 30 -6.50 -0.33 6.01
CA SER A 30 -5.68 0.87 6.13
C SER A 30 -4.20 0.49 6.19
N ILE A 31 -3.39 1.09 5.31
CA ILE A 31 -1.96 0.80 5.20
C ILE A 31 -1.14 2.08 5.26
N LYS A 32 0.08 1.99 5.78
CA LYS A 32 1.11 3.05 5.73
C LYS A 32 2.36 2.52 5.04
N SER A 33 3.00 3.35 4.22
CA SER A 33 4.32 3.03 3.67
C SER A 33 5.36 2.99 4.78
N THR A 34 6.28 2.01 4.73
CA THR A 34 7.51 2.00 5.54
C THR A 34 8.61 2.85 4.91
N ASN A 35 8.52 3.08 3.59
CA ASN A 35 9.42 3.97 2.86
C ASN A 35 8.87 5.40 2.92
N ASN A 36 9.39 6.18 3.86
CA ASN A 36 9.02 7.58 4.03
C ASN A 36 9.72 8.52 3.03
N THR A 37 10.66 8.02 2.24
CA THR A 37 11.45 8.82 1.29
C THR A 37 11.57 8.10 -0.05
N GLY A 38 11.01 8.72 -1.08
CA GLY A 38 11.15 8.33 -2.47
C GLY A 38 12.00 9.35 -3.23
N ILE A 39 12.40 9.02 -4.46
CA ILE A 39 13.09 9.96 -5.35
C ILE A 39 12.06 10.62 -6.25
N CYS A 40 12.01 11.95 -6.27
CA CYS A 40 11.13 12.67 -7.17
C CYS A 40 11.54 12.42 -8.63
N PRO A 41 10.65 11.93 -9.51
CA PRO A 41 11.00 11.67 -10.91
C PRO A 41 11.31 12.96 -11.70
N CYS A 42 10.83 14.12 -11.24
CA CYS A 42 11.06 15.41 -11.88
C CYS A 42 12.44 16.01 -11.52
N CYS A 43 12.73 16.19 -10.24
CA CYS A 43 13.94 16.88 -9.78
C CYS A 43 15.03 15.95 -9.22
N LYS A 44 14.76 14.64 -9.12
CA LYS A 44 15.66 13.61 -8.56
C LYS A 44 16.06 13.83 -7.11
N GLN A 45 15.39 14.74 -6.40
CA GLN A 45 15.62 14.97 -4.98
C GLN A 45 14.82 13.96 -4.13
N PRO A 46 15.33 13.59 -2.93
CA PRO A 46 14.56 12.86 -1.95
C PRO A 46 13.30 13.65 -1.57
N THR A 47 12.16 12.97 -1.54
CA THR A 47 10.88 13.56 -1.14
C THR A 47 10.08 12.60 -0.28
N THR A 48 9.43 13.16 0.74
CA THR A 48 8.44 12.49 1.57
C THR A 48 7.02 12.64 1.02
N ARG A 49 6.83 13.53 0.02
CA ARG A 49 5.56 13.80 -0.65
C ARG A 49 5.41 12.87 -1.87
N ILE A 50 5.09 11.61 -1.60
CA ILE A 50 4.87 10.60 -2.64
C ILE A 50 3.36 10.47 -2.88
N HIS A 51 2.91 10.73 -4.11
CA HIS A 51 1.54 10.47 -4.54
C HIS A 51 1.49 9.08 -5.18
N ASP A 52 1.34 8.06 -4.36
CA ASP A 52 1.36 6.66 -4.81
C ASP A 52 -0.05 6.23 -5.24
N TYR A 53 -0.48 6.70 -6.41
CA TYR A 53 -1.75 6.26 -6.99
C TYR A 53 -1.57 4.91 -7.68
N ARG A 54 -2.13 3.85 -7.10
CA ARG A 54 -2.18 2.52 -7.74
C ARG A 54 -3.61 2.19 -8.16
N LEU A 55 -3.78 1.86 -9.45
CA LEU A 55 -5.03 1.30 -9.97
C LEU A 55 -4.91 -0.23 -10.01
N GLN A 56 -5.57 -0.94 -9.09
CA GLN A 56 -5.62 -2.41 -9.11
C GLN A 56 -6.96 -2.88 -9.70
N ARG A 57 -6.93 -3.36 -10.94
CA ARG A 57 -8.09 -3.97 -11.60
C ARG A 57 -8.19 -5.44 -11.18
N VAL A 58 -9.16 -5.76 -10.33
CA VAL A 58 -9.46 -7.14 -9.93
C VAL A 58 -10.58 -7.65 -10.83
N ARG A 59 -10.32 -8.71 -11.60
CA ARG A 59 -11.36 -9.40 -12.37
C ARG A 59 -11.95 -10.48 -11.49
N HIS A 60 -13.23 -10.34 -11.13
CA HIS A 60 -14.00 -11.44 -10.58
C HIS A 60 -14.33 -12.40 -11.73
N SER A 61 -13.97 -13.67 -11.60
CA SER A 61 -14.30 -14.75 -12.54
C SER A 61 -15.77 -15.13 -12.46
#